data_AF-H9GR73-F1
#
_entry.id   AF-H9GR73-F1
#
_cell.length_a   1.000
_cell.length_b   1.000
_cell.length_c   1.000
_cell.angle_alpha   90.00
_cell.angle_beta   90.00
_cell.angle_gamma   90.00
#
_symmetry.space_group_name_H-M   'P 1'
#
loop_
_entity.id
_entity.type
_entity.pdbx_description
1 polymer ?
#
loop_
_entity_poly.entity_id
_entity_poly.type
_entity_poly.pdbx_seq_one_letter_code
_entity_poly.pdbx_strand_id
1 'polypeptide(L)'
;ISTKWDLQCKRNNKDHRTSDTGSQRLLVRRGQSFLVTLHFSGRTFKKEVDKLTFHVKTGPRPIQTSGTSSSFPLSSSLKKAKWSSAVEGQDGSSMTILIFPPPDARIGRYRLTLEVSTEGQGSSCDLGEFILFFNPWSKGRSPQIGQ
;
A
#
# COMPACT_ATOMS: atom_id res chain seq x y z
N ILE A 1 12.09 8.86 -13.70
CA ILE A 1 10.66 9.26 -13.81
C ILE A 1 10.33 10.07 -12.56
N SER A 2 9.95 11.35 -12.70
CA SER A 2 9.43 12.10 -11.55
C SER A 2 7.97 11.72 -11.38
N THR A 3 7.65 11.04 -10.28
CA THR A 3 6.29 10.61 -9.97
C THR A 3 5.79 11.46 -8.81
N LYS A 4 4.69 12.18 -8.99
CA LYS A 4 3.94 12.77 -7.87
C LYS A 4 2.94 11.73 -7.36
N TRP A 5 2.54 11.80 -6.11
CA TRP A 5 1.59 10.85 -5.53
C TRP A 5 0.59 11.54 -4.61
N ASP A 6 -0.56 10.89 -4.45
CA ASP A 6 -1.57 11.23 -3.46
C ASP A 6 -1.96 9.95 -2.70
N LEU A 7 -1.83 10.00 -1.37
CA LEU A 7 -2.21 8.92 -0.46
C LEU A 7 -3.73 8.82 -0.23
N GLN A 8 -4.53 9.66 -0.89
CA GLN A 8 -5.99 9.65 -0.83
C GLN A 8 -6.53 9.70 0.62
N CYS A 9 -5.85 10.41 1.53
CA CYS A 9 -6.08 10.36 2.98
C CYS A 9 -7.54 10.56 3.37
N LYS A 10 -8.23 11.55 2.79
CA LYS A 10 -9.64 11.84 3.10
C LYS A 10 -10.56 10.66 2.74
N ARG A 11 -10.40 10.09 1.55
CA ARG A 11 -11.21 8.97 1.06
C ARG A 11 -10.89 7.70 1.86
N ASN A 12 -9.61 7.38 1.98
CA ASN A 12 -9.16 6.20 2.73
C ASN A 12 -9.60 6.26 4.19
N ASN A 13 -9.43 7.40 4.89
CA ASN A 13 -9.82 7.49 6.30
C ASN A 13 -11.34 7.34 6.48
N LYS A 14 -12.15 7.86 5.54
CA LYS A 14 -13.60 7.63 5.55
C LYS A 14 -13.91 6.14 5.39
N ASP A 15 -13.34 5.49 4.38
CA ASP A 15 -13.60 4.08 4.07
C ASP A 15 -13.10 3.13 5.18
N HIS A 16 -12.04 3.53 5.89
CA HIS A 16 -11.47 2.80 7.02
C HIS A 16 -12.05 3.19 8.38
N ARG A 17 -13.04 4.08 8.44
CA ARG A 17 -13.67 4.54 9.70
C ARG A 17 -12.64 5.08 10.69
N THR A 18 -11.85 6.03 10.22
CA THR A 18 -10.79 6.75 10.93
C THR A 18 -10.81 8.25 10.63
N SER A 19 -11.91 8.77 10.07
CA SER A 19 -12.10 10.18 9.72
C SER A 19 -11.95 11.14 10.89
N ASP A 20 -12.35 10.71 12.08
CA ASP A 20 -12.47 11.56 13.26
C ASP A 20 -11.11 11.90 13.90
N THR A 21 -10.03 11.26 13.41
CA THR A 21 -8.67 11.41 13.92
C THR A 21 -7.80 12.35 13.07
N GLY A 22 -8.42 13.09 12.14
CA GLY A 22 -7.79 14.09 11.27
C GLY A 22 -7.57 13.61 9.83
N SER A 23 -7.61 14.56 8.88
CA SER A 23 -7.57 14.26 7.43
C SER A 23 -6.18 14.32 6.80
N GLN A 24 -5.16 14.77 7.53
CA GLN A 24 -3.81 14.98 6.98
C GLN A 24 -2.92 13.72 7.00
N ARG A 25 -3.23 12.74 7.86
CA ARG A 25 -2.47 11.49 7.96
C ARG A 25 -3.28 10.33 7.41
N LEU A 26 -2.61 9.40 6.74
CA LEU A 26 -3.26 8.18 6.27
C LEU A 26 -3.42 7.20 7.44
N LEU A 27 -4.67 6.92 7.81
CA LEU A 27 -5.05 6.07 8.93
C LEU A 27 -5.91 4.92 8.42
N VAL A 28 -5.34 3.73 8.35
CA VAL A 28 -5.96 2.58 7.69
C VAL A 28 -5.99 1.38 8.61
N ARG A 29 -6.76 0.35 8.25
CA ARG A 29 -6.96 -0.85 9.06
C ARG A 29 -6.54 -2.08 8.28
N ARG A 30 -5.84 -3.00 8.94
CA ARG A 30 -5.37 -4.25 8.31
C ARG A 30 -6.54 -5.11 7.79
N GLY A 31 -6.30 -5.92 6.78
CA GLY A 31 -7.34 -6.76 6.15
C GLY A 31 -8.35 -5.98 5.29
N GLN A 32 -8.09 -4.71 4.98
CA GLN A 32 -8.86 -3.87 4.07
C GLN A 32 -7.89 -3.04 3.23
N SER A 33 -8.13 -2.94 1.92
CA SER A 33 -7.26 -2.18 1.01
C SER A 33 -7.51 -0.68 1.10
N PHE A 34 -6.46 0.10 0.84
CA PHE A 34 -6.52 1.56 0.68
C PHE A 34 -5.94 1.99 -0.67
N LEU A 35 -6.23 3.21 -1.07
CA LEU A 35 -5.86 3.77 -2.37
C LEU A 35 -4.60 4.62 -2.32
N VAL A 36 -3.79 4.53 -3.36
CA VAL A 36 -2.70 5.47 -3.66
C VAL A 36 -2.80 5.83 -5.14
N THR A 37 -2.75 7.12 -5.45
CA THR A 37 -2.71 7.60 -6.84
C THR A 37 -1.31 8.05 -7.20
N LEU A 38 -0.79 7.55 -8.31
CA LEU A 38 0.50 7.93 -8.88
C LEU A 38 0.29 8.77 -10.14
N HIS A 39 1.03 9.85 -10.27
CA HIS A 39 1.04 10.71 -11.44
C HIS A 39 2.39 10.62 -12.14
N PHE A 40 2.41 9.99 -13.31
CA PHE A 40 3.61 9.80 -14.13
C PHE A 40 3.88 11.06 -14.98
N SER A 41 5.11 11.56 -14.96
CA SER A 41 5.48 12.72 -15.78
C SER A 41 5.71 12.31 -17.24
N GLY A 42 5.02 12.97 -18.18
CA GLY A 42 5.31 12.92 -19.61
C GLY A 42 4.85 11.67 -20.36
N ARG A 43 4.35 10.63 -19.69
CA ARG A 43 3.75 9.45 -20.33
C ARG A 43 2.86 8.65 -19.39
N THR A 44 2.14 7.69 -19.96
CA THR A 44 1.34 6.70 -19.23
C THR A 44 2.20 5.51 -18.77
N PHE A 45 1.73 4.81 -17.74
CA PHE A 45 2.33 3.54 -17.31
C PHE A 45 2.08 2.45 -18.35
N LYS A 46 3.10 1.63 -18.61
CA LYS A 46 3.04 0.49 -19.53
C LYS A 46 3.62 -0.75 -18.86
N LYS A 47 2.78 -1.72 -18.54
CA LYS A 47 3.15 -2.95 -17.80
C LYS A 47 4.27 -3.77 -18.46
N GLU A 48 4.47 -3.62 -19.77
CA GLU A 48 5.45 -4.34 -20.56
C GLU A 48 6.89 -3.86 -20.27
N VAL A 49 7.06 -2.57 -19.97
CA VAL A 49 8.37 -1.93 -19.79
C VAL A 49 8.57 -1.36 -18.39
N ASP A 50 7.47 -1.08 -17.67
CA ASP A 50 7.47 -0.52 -16.33
C ASP A 50 7.16 -1.55 -15.26
N LYS A 51 8.00 -1.57 -14.22
CA LYS A 51 7.80 -2.37 -13.03
C LYS A 51 7.71 -1.46 -11.81
N LEU A 52 6.67 -1.67 -11.02
CA LEU A 52 6.45 -1.00 -9.74
C LEU A 52 6.55 -2.02 -8.62
N THR A 53 7.39 -1.74 -7.63
CA THR A 53 7.50 -2.54 -6.40
C THR A 53 7.29 -1.64 -5.20
N PHE A 54 6.29 -1.97 -4.39
CA PHE A 54 6.03 -1.27 -3.14
C PHE A 54 6.80 -1.94 -2.01
N HIS A 55 7.28 -1.13 -1.08
CA HIS A 55 7.92 -1.58 0.14
C HIS A 55 7.27 -0.91 1.34
N VAL A 56 6.98 -1.69 2.37
CA VAL A 56 6.46 -1.20 3.64
C VAL A 56 7.36 -1.65 4.77
N LYS A 57 7.68 -0.73 5.67
CA LYS A 57 8.53 -0.99 6.85
C LYS A 57 7.90 -0.40 8.09
N THR A 58 7.95 -1.12 9.21
CA THR A 58 7.49 -0.66 10.53
C THR A 58 8.50 -1.00 11.63
N GLY A 59 8.51 -0.20 12.70
CA GLY A 59 9.41 -0.39 13.85
C GLY A 59 10.88 0.01 13.58
N PRO A 60 11.74 -0.05 14.61
CA PRO A 60 13.12 0.44 14.56
C PRO A 60 14.09 -0.52 13.83
N ARG A 61 13.75 -1.81 13.75
CA ARG A 61 14.56 -2.84 13.08
C ARG A 61 13.66 -3.69 12.17
N PRO A 62 13.25 -3.14 11.00
CA PRO A 62 12.33 -3.82 10.10
C PRO A 62 13.02 -5.01 9.41
N ILE A 63 12.48 -6.21 9.59
CA ILE A 63 12.97 -7.47 9.04
C ILE A 63 11.80 -8.26 8.45
N GLN A 64 12.03 -8.92 7.33
CA GLN A 64 10.99 -9.67 6.62
C GLN A 64 10.46 -10.87 7.44
N THR A 65 11.35 -11.62 8.08
CA THR A 65 11.01 -12.81 8.87
C THR A 65 10.12 -12.50 10.09
N SER A 66 10.16 -11.28 10.62
CA SER A 66 9.29 -10.85 11.72
C SER A 66 7.98 -10.19 11.25
N GLY A 67 7.78 -10.03 9.94
CA GLY A 67 6.62 -9.37 9.34
C GLY A 67 6.64 -7.84 9.47
N THR A 68 7.80 -7.24 9.80
CA THR A 68 7.97 -5.79 9.96
C THR A 68 8.52 -5.10 8.71
N SER A 69 8.89 -5.87 7.67
CA SER A 69 9.22 -5.40 6.33
C SER A 69 8.54 -6.28 5.28
N SER A 70 8.01 -5.68 4.22
CA SER A 70 7.48 -6.42 3.08
C SER A 70 7.74 -5.67 1.78
N SER A 71 8.03 -6.42 0.71
CA SER A 71 8.19 -5.93 -0.66
C SER A 71 7.21 -6.69 -1.55
N PHE A 72 6.42 -5.97 -2.35
CA PHE A 72 5.38 -6.58 -3.18
C PHE A 72 5.21 -5.80 -4.48
N PRO A 73 5.19 -6.48 -5.64
CA PRO A 73 5.03 -5.83 -6.92
C PRO A 73 3.58 -5.41 -7.19
N LEU A 74 3.40 -4.46 -8.11
CA LEU A 74 2.11 -4.22 -8.74
C LEU A 74 1.67 -5.47 -9.51
N SER A 75 0.45 -5.93 -9.23
CA SER A 75 -0.15 -7.13 -9.83
C SER A 75 -1.49 -6.80 -10.49
N SER A 76 -2.07 -7.77 -11.20
CA SER A 76 -3.42 -7.64 -11.77
C SER A 76 -4.54 -7.80 -10.73
N SER A 77 -4.26 -8.46 -9.60
CA SER A 77 -5.24 -8.72 -8.55
C SER A 77 -4.60 -8.77 -7.15
N LEU A 78 -5.41 -8.44 -6.13
CA LEU A 78 -4.99 -8.48 -4.74
C LEU A 78 -4.92 -9.91 -4.21
N LYS A 79 -3.88 -10.19 -3.42
CA LYS A 79 -3.70 -11.46 -2.71
C LYS A 79 -3.98 -11.23 -1.23
N LYS A 80 -5.15 -11.65 -0.74
CA LYS A 80 -5.63 -11.33 0.62
C LYS A 80 -4.87 -11.99 1.78
N ALA A 81 -3.92 -12.88 1.49
CA ALA A 81 -3.08 -13.55 2.49
C ALA A 81 -1.76 -12.82 2.80
N LYS A 82 -1.41 -11.79 2.03
CA LYS A 82 -0.14 -11.06 2.19
C LYS A 82 -0.26 -9.61 1.74
N TRP A 83 0.79 -8.82 1.98
CA TRP A 83 0.90 -7.52 1.35
C TRP A 83 0.85 -7.68 -0.18
N SER A 84 -0.05 -6.93 -0.82
CA SER A 84 -0.22 -6.98 -2.26
C SER A 84 -0.72 -5.64 -2.79
N SER A 85 -0.52 -5.42 -4.08
CA SER A 85 -1.04 -4.25 -4.76
C SER A 85 -1.64 -4.62 -6.11
N ALA A 86 -2.66 -3.87 -6.53
CA ALA A 86 -3.32 -4.06 -7.81
C ALA A 86 -3.79 -2.72 -8.40
N VAL A 87 -3.89 -2.65 -9.72
CA VAL A 87 -4.45 -1.47 -10.39
C VAL A 87 -5.95 -1.41 -10.12
N GLU A 88 -6.44 -0.27 -9.60
CA GLU A 88 -7.87 0.03 -9.52
C GLU A 88 -8.35 0.65 -10.84
N GLY A 89 -7.57 1.59 -11.37
CA GLY A 89 -7.87 2.27 -12.63
C GLY A 89 -6.70 3.12 -13.10
N GLN A 90 -6.71 3.46 -14.38
CA GLN A 90 -5.73 4.34 -15.00
C GLN A 90 -6.46 5.33 -15.89
N ASP A 91 -6.14 6.61 -15.73
CA ASP A 91 -6.66 7.72 -16.53
C ASP A 91 -5.49 8.56 -17.02
N GLY A 92 -5.16 8.41 -18.31
CA GLY A 92 -3.99 9.01 -18.91
C GLY A 92 -2.71 8.69 -18.15
N SER A 93 -2.04 9.73 -17.64
CA SER A 93 -0.81 9.64 -16.86
C SER A 93 -1.03 9.46 -15.36
N SER A 94 -2.29 9.34 -14.91
CA SER A 94 -2.67 9.05 -13.53
C SER A 94 -3.04 7.58 -13.38
N MET A 95 -2.55 6.91 -12.34
CA MET A 95 -2.96 5.54 -12.00
C MET A 95 -3.33 5.46 -10.54
N THR A 96 -4.51 4.92 -10.25
CA THR A 96 -4.93 4.59 -8.90
C THR A 96 -4.69 3.11 -8.62
N ILE A 97 -4.05 2.85 -7.48
CA ILE A 97 -3.57 1.54 -7.06
C ILE A 97 -4.20 1.21 -5.72
N LEU A 98 -4.69 -0.01 -5.58
CA LEU A 98 -5.07 -0.61 -4.31
C LEU A 98 -3.83 -1.20 -3.65
N ILE A 99 -3.61 -0.90 -2.37
CA ILE A 99 -2.65 -1.57 -1.51
C ILE A 99 -3.41 -2.33 -0.43
N PHE A 100 -3.12 -3.62 -0.28
CA PHE A 100 -3.78 -4.48 0.69
C PHE A 100 -2.82 -4.91 1.82
N PRO A 101 -2.97 -4.38 3.04
CA PRO A 101 -2.37 -4.93 4.24
C PRO A 101 -3.08 -6.23 4.66
N PRO A 102 -2.38 -7.35 4.86
CA PRO A 102 -3.03 -8.61 5.27
C PRO A 102 -3.60 -8.53 6.69
N PRO A 103 -4.63 -9.34 7.03
CA PRO A 103 -5.29 -9.29 8.35
C PRO A 103 -4.35 -9.53 9.55
N ASP A 104 -3.22 -10.21 9.34
CA ASP A 104 -2.21 -10.53 10.35
C ASP A 104 -1.05 -9.51 10.38
N ALA A 105 -1.07 -8.48 9.53
CA ALA A 105 -0.07 -7.43 9.51
C ALA A 105 0.13 -6.81 10.91
N ARG A 106 1.38 -6.49 11.24
CA ARG A 106 1.74 -5.80 12.47
C ARG A 106 1.06 -4.42 12.49
N ILE A 107 0.56 -4.02 13.64
CA ILE A 107 -0.06 -2.71 13.84
C ILE A 107 1.03 -1.69 14.16
N GLY A 108 0.89 -0.46 13.68
CA GLY A 108 1.81 0.61 13.99
C GLY A 108 2.03 1.58 12.83
N ARG A 109 3.03 2.44 12.99
CA ARG A 109 3.46 3.39 11.96
C ARG A 109 4.31 2.68 10.92
N TYR A 110 3.95 2.86 9.66
CA TYR A 110 4.65 2.32 8.51
C TYR A 110 5.20 3.45 7.65
N ARG A 111 6.36 3.20 7.04
CA ARG A 111 6.85 3.98 5.89
C ARG A 111 6.57 3.20 4.61
N LEU A 112 6.02 3.88 3.61
CA LEU A 112 5.71 3.34 2.29
C LEU A 112 6.70 3.93 1.27
N THR A 113 7.44 3.09 0.57
CA THR A 113 8.32 3.51 -0.52
C THR A 113 7.96 2.74 -1.79
N LEU A 114 8.21 3.36 -2.94
CA LEU A 114 7.97 2.80 -4.26
C LEU A 114 9.29 2.73 -5.04
N GLU A 115 9.62 1.57 -5.54
CA GLU A 115 10.65 1.39 -6.55
C GLU A 115 9.99 1.32 -7.94
N VAL A 116 10.49 2.15 -8.85
CA VAL A 116 10.07 2.22 -10.26
C VAL A 116 11.26 1.82 -11.12
N SER A 117 11.10 0.76 -11.92
CA SER A 117 12.08 0.34 -12.90
C SER A 117 11.48 0.41 -14.31
N THR A 118 12.16 1.11 -15.21
CA THR A 118 11.81 1.18 -16.64
C THR A 118 13.03 0.73 -17.43
N GLU A 119 12.87 -0.32 -18.24
CA GLU A 119 13.94 -0.82 -19.13
C GLU A 119 15.29 -1.06 -18.41
N GLY A 120 15.24 -1.47 -17.13
CA GLY A 120 16.42 -1.75 -16.32
C GLY A 120 16.97 -0.55 -15.54
N GLN A 121 16.51 0.67 -15.79
CA GLN A 121 16.85 1.84 -14.98
C GLN A 121 15.85 2.01 -13.83
N GLY A 122 16.37 1.95 -12.59
CA GLY A 122 15.57 2.02 -11.37
C GLY A 122 15.64 3.38 -10.67
N SER A 123 14.54 3.77 -10.03
CA SER A 123 14.49 4.90 -9.10
C SER A 123 13.59 4.55 -7.91
N SER A 124 13.88 5.10 -6.73
CA SER A 124 13.09 4.89 -5.52
C SER A 124 12.48 6.21 -5.05
N CYS A 125 11.25 6.13 -4.55
CA CYS A 125 10.46 7.27 -4.10
C CYS A 125 9.85 6.98 -2.72
N ASP A 126 10.01 7.90 -1.78
CA ASP A 126 9.35 7.84 -0.48
C ASP A 126 7.94 8.40 -0.60
N LEU A 127 6.92 7.55 -0.49
CA LEU A 127 5.52 7.97 -0.61
C LEU A 127 4.97 8.53 0.71
N GLY A 128 5.73 8.43 1.80
CA GLY A 128 5.36 8.92 3.12
C GLY A 128 4.97 7.83 4.10
N GLU A 129 4.24 8.22 5.14
CA GLU A 129 3.90 7.35 6.27
C GLU A 129 2.39 7.14 6.41
N PHE A 130 2.02 5.98 6.95
CA PHE A 130 0.65 5.67 7.35
C PHE A 130 0.64 4.93 8.69
N ILE A 131 -0.48 5.01 9.41
CA ILE A 131 -0.70 4.22 10.62
C ILE A 131 -1.67 3.10 10.30
N LEU A 132 -1.24 1.87 10.56
CA LEU A 132 -2.05 0.67 10.37
C LEU A 132 -2.63 0.23 11.72
N PHE A 133 -3.95 0.18 11.81
CA PHE A 133 -4.69 -0.25 12.99
C PHE A 133 -5.28 -1.66 12.86
N PHE A 134 -5.73 -2.18 14.01
CA PHE A 134 -6.63 -3.32 14.06
C PHE A 134 -7.95 -3.04 13.29
N ASN A 135 -8.54 -4.10 12.73
CA ASN A 135 -9.80 -4.04 11.99
C ASN A 135 -10.86 -4.96 12.58
N PRO A 136 -11.74 -4.46 13.47
CA PRO A 136 -12.84 -5.26 14.03
C PRO A 136 -13.94 -5.58 13.00
N TRP A 137 -13.94 -4.95 11.82
CA TRP A 137 -14.93 -5.17 10.76
C TRP A 137 -14.44 -6.13 9.68
N SER A 138 -13.20 -6.62 9.78
CA SER A 138 -12.69 -7.63 8.86
C SER A 138 -13.34 -8.98 9.16
N LYS A 139 -14.06 -9.53 8.18
CA LYS A 139 -14.57 -10.90 8.24
C LYS A 139 -13.41 -11.86 7.96
N GLY A 140 -12.55 -12.12 8.95
CA GLY A 140 -11.34 -12.92 8.77
C GLY A 140 -10.98 -13.79 9.96
N ARG A 141 -11.41 -15.06 9.90
CA ARG A 141 -11.04 -16.25 10.70
C ARG A 141 -11.04 -16.04 12.23
N SER A 142 -12.03 -16.65 12.90
CA SER A 142 -11.99 -16.90 14.34
C SER A 142 -10.61 -17.44 14.73
N PRO A 143 -10.01 -17.04 15.87
CA PRO A 143 -8.81 -17.69 16.35
C PRO A 143 -9.12 -19.18 16.48
N GLN A 144 -8.43 -20.02 15.70
CA GLN A 144 -8.39 -21.44 16.03
C GLN A 144 -7.52 -21.54 17.27
N ILE A 145 -8.19 -21.59 18.42
CA ILE A 145 -7.59 -22.09 19.66
C ILE A 145 -7.16 -23.52 19.30
N GLY A 146 -5.86 -23.76 19.35
CA GLY A 146 -5.28 -25.06 19.01
C GLY A 146 -5.95 -26.17 19.83
N GLN A 147 -6.22 -27.28 19.17
CA GLN A 147 -6.37 -28.57 19.83
C GLN A 147 -4.99 -29.06 20.28
#